data_AF-A0A1C5U8J0-F1
#
_entry.id   AF-A0A1C5U8J0-F1
#
_cell.length_a   1.000
_cell.length_b   1.000
_cell.length_c   1.000
_cell.angle_alpha   90.00
_cell.angle_beta   90.00
_cell.angle_gamma   90.00
#
_symmetry.space_group_name_H-M   'P 1'
#
loop_
_entity.id
_entity.type
_entity.pdbx_description
1 polymer ?
#
loop_
_entity_poly.entity_id
_entity_poly.type
_entity_poly.pdbx_seq_one_letter_code
_entity_poly.pdbx_strand_id
1 'polypeptide(L)'
;MNAAVSIILFAAVLGVIVFLLSRRENTRRSQYGPAGLSEFRTDLPLDECFDRLDEHRDADEFVYECRREKDGGFLLHLTLHQPTQQPLDTLYTLRLDPGRQTVVTLIFIREAFGYKEPLFPQEMLDRFMQQKLDAHRTK
;
A
#
# COMPACT_ATOMS: atom_id res chain seq x y z
N MET A 1 27.26 40.67 -20.00
CA MET A 1 26.06 40.03 -20.58
C MET A 1 26.10 38.50 -20.52
N ASN A 2 27.26 37.85 -20.61
CA ASN A 2 27.33 36.37 -20.62
C ASN A 2 27.06 35.71 -19.24
N ALA A 3 27.43 36.36 -18.13
CA ALA A 3 27.21 35.82 -16.79
C ALA A 3 25.72 35.77 -16.40
N ALA A 4 24.99 36.86 -16.64
CA ALA A 4 23.55 36.90 -16.37
C ALA A 4 22.76 35.88 -17.20
N VAL A 5 23.11 35.73 -18.50
CA VAL A 5 22.50 34.74 -19.39
C VAL A 5 22.82 33.31 -18.93
N SER A 6 24.06 33.05 -18.49
CA SER A 6 24.47 31.75 -17.96
C SER A 6 23.74 31.38 -16.66
N ILE A 7 23.52 32.34 -15.76
CA ILE A 7 22.77 32.13 -14.51
C ILE A 7 21.30 31.79 -14.80
N ILE A 8 20.68 32.51 -15.74
CA ILE A 8 19.28 32.28 -16.13
C ILE A 8 19.13 30.88 -16.77
N LEU A 9 20.06 30.49 -17.65
CA LEU A 9 20.07 29.16 -18.25
C LEU A 9 20.23 28.07 -17.20
N PHE A 10 21.13 28.26 -16.22
CA PHE A 10 21.36 27.29 -15.16
C PHE A 10 20.12 27.11 -14.27
N ALA A 11 19.45 28.22 -13.91
CA ALA A 11 18.20 28.18 -13.16
C ALA A 11 17.08 27.48 -13.94
N ALA A 12 16.98 27.70 -15.25
CA ALA A 12 16.02 27.02 -16.10
C ALA A 12 16.28 25.50 -16.18
N VAL A 13 17.54 25.08 -16.35
CA VAL A 13 17.91 23.66 -16.36
C VAL A 13 17.63 23.00 -15.02
N LEU A 14 17.97 23.64 -13.89
CA LEU A 14 17.64 23.15 -12.56
C LEU A 14 16.12 23.01 -12.37
N GLY A 15 15.35 24.01 -12.79
CA GLY A 15 13.88 23.97 -12.74
C GLY A 15 13.30 22.80 -13.53
N VAL A 16 13.83 22.54 -14.73
CA VAL A 16 13.42 21.39 -15.56
C VAL A 16 13.79 20.07 -14.87
N ILE A 17 14.99 19.96 -14.28
CA ILE A 17 15.39 18.75 -13.56
C ILE A 17 14.46 18.48 -12.37
N VAL A 18 14.20 19.49 -11.53
CA VAL A 18 13.27 19.34 -10.38
C VAL A 18 11.87 18.99 -10.86
N PHE A 19 11.38 19.62 -11.92
CA PHE A 19 10.08 19.31 -12.51
C PHE A 19 9.99 17.87 -13.02
N LEU A 20 11.03 17.39 -13.73
CA LEU A 20 11.08 16.02 -14.24
C LEU A 20 11.20 14.99 -13.11
N LEU A 21 11.97 15.29 -12.06
CA LEU A 21 12.09 14.43 -10.87
C LEU A 21 10.76 14.37 -10.10
N SER A 22 10.11 15.51 -9.89
CA SER A 22 8.79 15.58 -9.24
C SER A 22 7.73 14.83 -10.04
N ARG A 23 7.72 14.98 -11.37
CA ARG A 23 6.81 14.23 -12.25
C ARG A 23 7.10 12.73 -12.21
N ARG A 24 8.38 12.32 -12.24
CA ARG A 24 8.78 10.91 -12.14
C ARG A 24 8.42 10.30 -10.79
N GLU A 25 8.55 11.07 -9.70
CA GLU A 25 8.13 10.64 -8.37
C GLU A 25 6.60 10.48 -8.30
N ASN A 26 5.84 11.43 -8.85
CA ASN A 26 4.38 11.33 -8.89
C ASN A 26 3.91 10.14 -9.73
N THR A 27 4.49 9.90 -10.91
CA THR A 27 4.18 8.72 -11.71
C THR A 27 4.57 7.41 -11.00
N ARG A 28 5.65 7.40 -10.22
CA ARG A 28 6.07 6.24 -9.42
C ARG A 28 5.13 5.98 -8.24
N ARG A 29 4.52 7.02 -7.66
CA ARG A 29 3.50 6.90 -6.59
C ARG A 29 2.12 6.52 -7.12
N SER A 30 1.78 6.90 -8.36
CA SER A 30 0.42 6.75 -8.90
C SER A 30 0.22 5.52 -9.79
N GLN A 31 1.26 4.74 -10.07
CA GLN A 31 1.13 3.56 -10.92
C GLN A 31 0.71 2.35 -10.08
N TYR A 32 -0.56 2.36 -9.68
CA TYR A 32 -1.25 1.17 -9.19
C TYR A 32 -1.19 0.12 -10.30
N GLY A 33 -0.55 -1.01 -10.04
CA GLY A 33 -0.49 -2.11 -11.00
C GLY A 33 -1.91 -2.62 -11.30
N PRO A 34 -2.19 -3.10 -12.53
CA PRO A 34 -3.48 -3.69 -12.88
C PRO A 34 -3.82 -4.97 -12.07
N ALA A 35 -2.85 -5.55 -11.36
CA ALA A 35 -3.03 -6.66 -10.42
C ALA A 35 -3.39 -6.22 -8.98
N GLY A 36 -3.54 -4.92 -8.74
CA GLY A 36 -3.37 -4.34 -7.41
C GLY A 36 -4.63 -4.08 -6.59
N LEU A 37 -5.83 -4.47 -7.00
CA LEU A 37 -7.04 -4.22 -6.22
C LEU A 37 -7.64 -5.55 -5.76
N SER A 38 -7.66 -5.76 -4.44
CA SER A 38 -8.35 -6.88 -3.82
C SER A 38 -9.50 -6.37 -2.97
N GLU A 39 -10.72 -6.85 -3.26
CA GLU A 39 -11.93 -6.49 -2.52
C GLU A 39 -12.38 -7.68 -1.67
N PHE A 40 -12.64 -7.42 -0.40
CA PHE A 40 -13.19 -8.38 0.55
C PHE A 40 -14.44 -7.81 1.21
N ARG A 41 -15.31 -8.69 1.67
CA ARG A 41 -16.50 -8.34 2.45
C ARG A 41 -16.53 -9.09 3.74
N THR A 42 -16.90 -8.39 4.80
CA THR A 42 -17.12 -8.95 6.12
C THR A 42 -18.44 -8.46 6.69
N ASP A 43 -19.09 -9.33 7.46
CA ASP A 43 -20.28 -8.99 8.24
C ASP A 43 -19.94 -8.21 9.52
N LEU A 44 -18.65 -8.08 9.85
CA LEU A 44 -18.19 -7.30 10.98
C LEU A 44 -18.47 -5.80 10.77
N PRO A 45 -18.85 -5.08 11.83
CA PRO A 45 -18.94 -3.64 11.78
C PRO A 45 -17.54 -3.00 11.65
N LEU A 46 -17.51 -1.75 11.19
CA LEU A 46 -16.29 -1.04 10.84
C LEU A 46 -15.34 -0.85 12.02
N ASP A 47 -15.88 -0.53 13.19
CA ASP A 47 -15.15 -0.38 14.45
C ASP A 47 -14.50 -1.70 14.88
N GLU A 48 -15.24 -2.81 14.84
CA GLU A 48 -14.68 -4.13 15.16
C GLU A 48 -13.57 -4.54 14.18
N CYS A 49 -13.66 -4.15 12.91
CA CYS A 49 -12.56 -4.36 11.95
C CYS A 49 -11.28 -3.63 12.38
N PHE A 50 -11.40 -2.41 12.90
CA PHE A 50 -10.25 -1.67 13.41
C PHE A 50 -9.69 -2.28 14.68
N ASP A 51 -10.55 -2.67 15.63
CA ASP A 51 -10.13 -3.31 16.88
C ASP A 51 -9.35 -4.60 16.60
N ARG A 52 -9.82 -5.42 15.65
CA ARG A 52 -9.11 -6.64 15.25
C ARG A 52 -7.80 -6.36 14.52
N LEU A 53 -7.71 -5.30 13.72
CA LEU A 53 -6.45 -4.90 13.08
C LEU A 53 -5.44 -4.31 14.07
N ASP A 54 -5.88 -3.82 15.24
CA ASP A 54 -4.99 -3.36 16.29
C ASP A 54 -4.46 -4.53 17.14
N GLU A 55 -5.26 -5.60 17.30
CA GLU A 55 -4.88 -6.80 18.03
C GLU A 55 -3.93 -7.68 17.20
N HIS A 56 -2.63 -7.70 17.52
CA HIS A 56 -1.66 -8.56 16.83
C HIS A 56 -1.58 -9.94 17.49
N ARG A 57 -1.66 -11.02 16.69
CA ARG A 57 -1.63 -12.40 17.17
C ARG A 57 -0.43 -13.14 16.57
N ASP A 58 0.22 -13.99 17.36
CA ASP A 58 1.34 -14.83 16.89
C ASP A 58 0.95 -15.82 15.78
N ALA A 59 -0.35 -16.10 15.65
CA ALA A 59 -0.90 -16.97 14.62
C ALA A 59 -1.27 -16.24 13.31
N ASP A 60 -1.10 -14.91 13.25
CA ASP A 60 -1.37 -14.14 12.05
C ASP A 60 -0.37 -14.54 10.93
N GLU A 61 -0.86 -14.72 9.71
CA GLU A 61 -0.04 -15.15 8.55
C GLU A 61 1.07 -14.14 8.22
N PHE A 62 0.88 -12.86 8.56
CA PHE A 62 1.82 -11.77 8.35
C PHE A 62 2.13 -11.03 9.65
N VAL A 63 3.36 -10.56 9.79
CA VAL A 63 3.64 -9.41 10.66
C VAL A 63 3.15 -8.18 9.93
N TYR A 64 2.39 -7.31 10.57
CA TYR A 64 1.82 -6.16 9.88
C TYR A 64 1.83 -4.91 10.73
N GLU A 65 1.70 -3.76 10.07
CA GLU A 65 1.43 -2.48 10.70
C GLU A 65 0.30 -1.78 9.96
N CYS A 66 -0.74 -1.37 10.69
CA CYS A 66 -1.81 -0.53 10.18
C CYS A 66 -1.60 0.91 10.67
N ARG A 67 -1.38 1.86 9.76
CA ARG A 67 -1.18 3.28 10.11
C ARG A 67 -2.21 4.15 9.43
N ARG A 68 -2.78 5.10 10.16
CA ARG A 68 -3.68 6.11 9.59
C ARG A 68 -2.89 7.16 8.81
N GLU A 69 -3.29 7.39 7.56
CA GLU A 69 -2.75 8.42 6.69
C GLU A 69 -3.47 9.77 6.87
N LYS A 70 -2.83 10.85 6.41
CA LYS A 70 -3.32 12.23 6.59
C LYS A 70 -4.63 12.51 5.82
N ASP A 71 -4.88 11.76 4.77
CA ASP A 71 -6.10 11.83 3.95
C ASP A 71 -7.28 11.05 4.56
N GLY A 72 -7.09 10.43 5.72
CA GLY A 72 -8.09 9.60 6.38
C GLY A 72 -8.12 8.15 5.89
N GLY A 73 -7.28 7.78 4.92
CA GLY A 73 -7.03 6.39 4.55
C GLY A 73 -6.13 5.68 5.56
N PHE A 74 -5.89 4.39 5.33
CA PHE A 74 -4.97 3.60 6.12
C PHE A 74 -3.89 2.98 5.21
N LEU A 75 -2.68 2.90 5.72
CA LEU A 75 -1.58 2.16 5.12
C LEU A 75 -1.44 0.84 5.87
N LEU A 76 -1.57 -0.27 5.16
CA LEU A 76 -1.34 -1.61 5.67
C LEU A 76 0.00 -2.11 5.12
N HIS A 77 0.99 -2.23 6.00
CA HIS A 77 2.28 -2.82 5.69
C HIS A 77 2.26 -4.28 6.11
N LEU A 78 2.48 -5.20 5.16
CA LEU A 78 2.55 -6.64 5.40
C LEU A 78 4.00 -7.09 5.23
N THR A 79 4.54 -7.77 6.23
CA THR A 79 5.87 -8.35 6.24
C THR A 79 5.77 -9.85 6.41
N LEU A 80 6.28 -10.60 5.43
CA LEU A 80 6.39 -12.04 5.48
C LEU A 80 7.80 -12.44 5.93
N HIS A 81 7.92 -13.00 7.13
CA HIS A 81 9.17 -13.56 7.62
C HIS A 81 9.38 -14.97 7.07
N GLN A 82 10.29 -15.12 6.10
CA GLN A 82 10.72 -16.44 5.65
C GLN A 82 11.95 -16.92 6.43
N PRO A 83 12.01 -18.18 6.90
CA PRO A 83 13.09 -18.68 7.77
C PRO A 83 14.51 -18.59 7.20
N THR A 84 14.66 -18.45 5.88
CA THR A 84 15.96 -18.53 5.18
C THR A 84 16.23 -17.35 4.23
N GLN A 85 15.38 -16.31 4.21
CA GLN A 85 15.49 -15.21 3.27
C GLN A 85 15.28 -13.85 3.93
N GLN A 86 15.68 -12.79 3.22
CA GLN A 86 15.40 -11.41 3.60
C GLN A 86 13.87 -11.22 3.73
N PRO A 87 13.37 -10.55 4.79
CA PRO A 87 11.95 -10.30 4.95
C PRO A 87 11.38 -9.62 3.70
N LEU A 88 10.27 -10.17 3.21
CA LEU A 88 9.55 -9.64 2.06
C LEU A 88 8.49 -8.68 2.58
N ASP A 89 8.60 -7.42 2.18
CA ASP A 89 7.73 -6.34 2.60
C ASP A 89 6.83 -5.92 1.43
N THR A 90 5.53 -5.90 1.67
CA THR A 90 4.54 -5.48 0.67
C THR A 90 3.63 -4.41 1.28
N LEU A 91 3.44 -3.30 0.54
CA LEU A 91 2.66 -2.16 1.00
C LEU A 91 1.32 -2.07 0.25
N TYR A 92 0.25 -1.99 1.03
CA TYR A 92 -1.11 -1.77 0.56
C TYR A 92 -1.70 -0.50 1.17
N THR A 93 -2.48 0.24 0.39
CA THR A 93 -3.48 1.15 0.94
C THR A 93 -4.69 0.32 1.35
N LEU A 94 -5.08 0.44 2.62
CA LEU A 94 -6.28 -0.16 3.18
C LEU A 94 -7.40 0.89 3.22
N ARG A 95 -8.54 0.53 2.66
CA ARG A 95 -9.78 1.28 2.79
C ARG A 95 -10.87 0.38 3.34
N LEU A 96 -11.54 0.85 4.38
CA LEU A 96 -12.69 0.21 4.98
C LEU A 96 -13.90 1.10 4.77
N ASP A 97 -14.85 0.65 3.96
CA ASP A 97 -16.08 1.39 3.70
C ASP A 97 -17.25 0.77 4.49
N PRO A 98 -17.97 1.56 5.31
CA PRO A 98 -19.14 1.08 6.02
C PRO A 98 -20.31 0.84 5.05
N GLY A 99 -21.14 -0.14 5.36
CA GLY A 99 -22.31 -0.49 4.55
C GLY A 99 -23.20 -1.51 5.26
N ARG A 100 -24.02 -2.26 4.50
CA ARG A 100 -24.70 -3.47 5.04
C ARG A 100 -23.70 -4.53 5.50
N GLN A 101 -22.55 -4.57 4.84
CA GLN A 101 -21.37 -5.34 5.15
C GLN A 101 -20.19 -4.38 4.98
N THR A 102 -19.17 -4.51 5.83
CA THR A 102 -17.97 -3.69 5.69
C THR A 102 -17.18 -4.18 4.49
N VAL A 103 -16.87 -3.26 3.57
CA VAL A 103 -16.07 -3.56 2.38
C VAL A 103 -14.63 -3.21 2.68
N VAL A 104 -13.75 -4.21 2.57
CA VAL A 104 -12.31 -4.06 2.75
C VAL A 104 -11.65 -4.02 1.38
N THR A 105 -11.09 -2.88 1.02
CA THR A 105 -10.37 -2.69 -0.24
C THR A 105 -8.89 -2.56 0.05
N LEU A 106 -8.10 -3.48 -0.51
CA LEU A 106 -6.64 -3.41 -0.51
C LEU A 106 -6.15 -2.99 -1.88
N ILE A 107 -5.42 -1.87 -1.91
CA ILE A 107 -4.82 -1.33 -3.12
C ILE A 107 -3.31 -1.48 -3.00
N PHE A 108 -2.73 -2.39 -3.77
CA PHE A 108 -1.29 -2.60 -3.86
C PHE A 108 -0.61 -1.31 -4.32
N ILE A 109 0.33 -0.84 -3.49
CA ILE A 109 1.14 0.32 -3.80
C ILE A 109 2.44 -0.16 -4.44
N ARG A 110 3.17 -1.01 -3.71
CA ARG A 110 4.47 -1.55 -4.12
C ARG A 110 4.94 -2.64 -3.17
N GLU A 111 5.80 -3.49 -3.70
CA GLU A 111 6.73 -4.29 -2.92
C GLU A 111 7.94 -3.44 -2.49
N ALA A 112 8.62 -3.82 -1.41
CA ALA A 112 10.03 -3.47 -1.24
C ALA A 112 10.81 -3.89 -2.49
N PHE A 113 11.83 -3.11 -2.85
CA PHE A 113 12.67 -3.33 -4.04
C PHE A 113 12.03 -3.06 -5.41
N GLY A 114 10.80 -2.54 -5.47
CA GLY A 114 10.24 -1.93 -6.69
C GLY A 114 9.64 -2.92 -7.70
N TYR A 115 9.25 -4.11 -7.25
CA TYR A 115 8.42 -5.02 -8.03
C TYR A 115 7.03 -4.42 -8.29
N LYS A 116 6.48 -4.72 -9.47
CA LYS A 116 5.19 -4.20 -9.95
C LYS A 116 3.99 -5.07 -9.59
N GLU A 117 4.24 -6.23 -8.99
CA GLU A 117 3.27 -7.23 -8.57
C GLU A 117 3.64 -7.71 -7.16
N PRO A 118 2.65 -8.09 -6.34
CA PRO A 118 2.89 -8.62 -5.00
C PRO A 118 3.65 -9.95 -5.08
N LEU A 119 4.71 -10.11 -4.28
CA LEU A 119 5.53 -11.32 -4.26
C LEU A 119 4.87 -12.47 -3.50
N PHE A 120 4.03 -12.19 -2.50
CA PHE A 120 3.28 -13.25 -1.83
C PHE A 120 2.03 -13.66 -2.63
N PRO A 121 1.67 -14.96 -2.64
CA PRO A 121 0.49 -15.45 -3.35
C PRO A 121 -0.80 -14.82 -2.84
N GLN A 122 -1.75 -14.61 -3.74
CA GLN A 122 -3.07 -14.05 -3.42
C GLN A 122 -3.83 -14.86 -2.35
N GLU A 123 -3.67 -16.19 -2.38
CA GLU A 123 -4.26 -17.11 -1.39
C GLU A 123 -3.78 -16.83 0.03
N MET A 124 -2.56 -16.32 0.20
CA MET A 124 -2.01 -15.96 1.51
C MET A 124 -2.72 -14.71 2.06
N LEU A 125 -2.97 -13.72 1.18
CA LEU A 125 -3.75 -12.54 1.51
C LEU A 125 -5.19 -12.93 1.88
N ASP A 126 -5.79 -13.85 1.12
CA ASP A 126 -7.15 -14.32 1.38
C ASP A 126 -7.27 -15.00 2.74
N ARG A 127 -6.31 -15.87 3.08
CA ARG A 127 -6.24 -16.51 4.40
C ARG A 127 -6.07 -15.49 5.52
N PHE A 128 -5.20 -14.50 5.35
CA PHE A 128 -5.03 -13.43 6.33
C PHE A 128 -6.33 -12.65 6.53
N MET A 129 -7.00 -12.21 5.46
CA MET A 129 -8.23 -11.43 5.55
C MET A 129 -9.38 -12.23 6.14
N GLN A 130 -9.46 -13.53 5.82
CA GLN A 130 -10.43 -14.44 6.44
C GLN A 130 -10.14 -14.64 7.93
N GLN A 131 -8.90 -14.91 8.32
CA GLN A 131 -8.54 -15.13 9.73
C GLN A 131 -8.70 -13.86 10.58
N LYS A 132 -8.33 -12.70 10.02
CA LYS A 132 -8.30 -11.43 10.74
C LYS A 132 -9.69 -10.80 10.84
N LEU A 133 -10.41 -10.76 9.72
CA LEU A 133 -11.62 -9.96 9.57
C LEU A 133 -12.85 -10.81 9.23
N ASP A 134 -12.76 -12.14 9.23
CA ASP A 134 -13.83 -13.01 8.70
C ASP A 134 -14.27 -12.60 7.28
N ALA A 135 -13.33 -12.02 6.53
CA ALA A 135 -13.61 -11.39 5.26
C ALA A 135 -13.42 -12.36 4.10
N HIS A 136 -14.34 -12.32 3.14
CA HIS A 136 -14.34 -13.17 1.97
C HIS A 136 -14.11 -12.33 0.73
N ARG A 137 -13.25 -12.81 -0.18
CA ARG A 137 -12.95 -12.13 -1.44
C ARG A 137 -14.19 -12.05 -2.32
N THR A 138 -14.43 -10.88 -2.89
CA THR A 138 -15.52 -10.67 -3.86
C THR A 138 -15.04 -10.41 -5.28
N LYS A 139 -13.79 -9.96 -5.45
CA LYS A 139 -13.16 -9.71 -6.75
C LYS A 139 -11.66 -9.98 -6.74
#